data_AF-A0A6J4YAQ1-F1
#
_entry.id   AF-A0A6J4YAQ1-F1
#
_cell.length_a   1.000
_cell.length_b   1.000
_cell.length_c   1.000
_cell.angle_alpha   90.00
_cell.angle_beta   90.00
_cell.angle_gamma   90.00
#
_symmetry.space_group_name_H-M   'P 1'
#
loop_
_entity.id
_entity.type
_entity.pdbx_description
1 polymer ?
#
loop_
_entity_poly.entity_id
_entity_poly.type
_entity_poly.pdbx_seq_one_letter_code
_entity_poly.pdbx_strand_id
1 'polypeptide(L)' 'MAKVLKCKDVGMDCDFMAHAETEEEVLQLAAEHAGPAHGLTAVRPTA' A
#
# COMPACT_ATOMS: atom_id res chain seq x y z
N MET A 1 11.88 11.88 -7.97
CA MET A 1 10.45 12.08 -8.32
C MET A 1 9.65 11.39 -7.25
N ALA A 2 8.64 12.04 -6.67
CA ALA A 2 7.80 11.38 -5.67
C ALA A 2 6.98 10.25 -6.32
N LYS A 3 6.99 9.07 -5.71
CA LYS A 3 6.19 7.90 -6.06
C LYS A 3 4.86 7.96 -5.31
N VAL A 4 3.79 7.51 -5.96
CA VAL A 4 2.44 7.51 -5.41
C VAL A 4 1.77 6.17 -5.69
N LEU A 5 1.19 5.56 -4.66
CA LEU A 5 0.35 4.38 -4.78
C LEU A 5 -1.02 4.67 -4.18
N LYS A 6 -2.07 4.52 -4.99
CA LYS A 6 -3.46 4.68 -4.53
C LYS A 6 -4.08 3.31 -4.36
N CYS A 7 -4.83 3.12 -3.29
CA CYS A 7 -5.55 1.87 -3.04
C CYS A 7 -6.52 1.52 -4.20
N LYS A 8 -7.11 2.54 -4.84
CA LYS A 8 -7.95 2.35 -6.04
C LYS A 8 -7.20 1.75 -7.23
N ASP A 9 -5.92 2.09 -7.39
CA ASP A 9 -5.11 1.60 -8.51
C ASP A 9 -4.80 0.10 -8.37
N VAL A 10 -4.85 -0.44 -7.14
CA VAL A 10 -4.71 -1.87 -6.84
C VAL A 10 -6.05 -2.59 -6.66
N GLY A 11 -7.16 -1.94 -7.02
CA GLY A 11 -8.51 -2.54 -7.00
C GLY A 11 -9.22 -2.52 -5.65
N MET A 12 -8.71 -1.76 -4.67
CA MET A 12 -9.40 -1.54 -3.39
C MET A 12 -10.32 -0.33 -3.49
N ASP A 13 -11.54 -0.43 -2.98
CA ASP A 13 -12.44 0.73 -2.85
C ASP A 13 -12.07 1.56 -1.61
N CYS A 14 -10.92 2.23 -1.69
CA CYS A 14 -10.36 3.05 -0.62
C CYS A 14 -9.67 4.29 -1.20
N ASP A 15 -9.88 5.45 -0.57
CA ASP A 15 -9.33 6.75 -1.00
C ASP A 15 -7.89 7.00 -0.51
N PHE A 16 -7.28 6.04 0.21
CA PHE A 16 -5.91 6.19 0.71
C PHE A 16 -4.88 6.25 -0.44
N MET A 17 -3.89 7.15 -0.28
CA MET A 17 -2.81 7.34 -1.23
C MET A 17 -1.47 7.48 -0.49
N ALA A 18 -0.61 6.47 -0.63
CA ALA A 18 0.76 6.51 -0.13
C ALA A 18 1.63 7.37 -1.05
N HIS A 19 2.38 8.31 -0.47
CA HIS A 19 3.33 9.18 -1.17
C HIS A 19 4.69 9.10 -0.50
N ALA A 20 5.74 8.79 -1.25
CA ALA A 20 7.13 8.80 -0.76
C ALA A 20 8.14 8.99 -1.89
N GLU A 21 9.43 9.10 -1.58
CA GLU A 21 10.46 9.31 -2.61
C GLU A 21 10.86 8.01 -3.30
N THR A 22 10.77 6.89 -2.59
CA THR A 22 11.14 5.57 -3.07
C THR A 22 9.95 4.62 -3.17
N GLU A 23 10.07 3.59 -3.99
CA GLU A 23 9.03 2.56 -4.11
C GLU A 23 8.87 1.75 -2.82
N GLU A 24 9.97 1.49 -2.11
CA GLU A 24 9.96 0.75 -0.85
C GLU A 24 9.15 1.47 0.22
N GLU A 25 9.35 2.78 0.38
CA GLU A 25 8.59 3.60 1.34
C GLU A 25 7.10 3.66 0.99
N VAL A 26 6.76 3.81 -0.31
CA VAL A 26 5.36 3.81 -0.75
C VAL A 26 4.68 2.48 -0.42
N LEU A 27 5.37 1.36 -0.65
CA LEU A 27 4.85 0.03 -0.33
C LEU A 27 4.72 -0.18 1.18
N GLN A 28 5.66 0.32 1.98
CA GLN A 28 5.60 0.24 3.43
C GLN A 28 4.40 1.01 3.99
N LEU A 29 4.19 2.26 3.55
CA LEU A 29 3.02 3.07 3.91
C LEU A 29 1.70 2.39 3.50
N ALA A 30 1.67 1.81 2.30
CA ALA A 30 0.50 1.07 1.83
C ALA A 30 0.23 -0.18 2.69
N ALA A 31 1.27 -0.92 3.11
CA ALA A 31 1.12 -2.09 3.98
C ALA A 31 0.64 -1.73 5.39
N GLU A 32 1.17 -0.64 5.97
CA GLU A 32 0.73 -0.11 7.27
C GLU A 32 -0.74 0.31 7.26
N HIS A 33 -1.23 0.82 6.12
CA HIS A 33 -2.65 1.13 5.95
C HIS A 33 -3.50 -0.13 5.69
N ALA A 34 -3.07 -0.99 4.78
CA ALA A 34 -3.82 -2.14 4.29
C ALA A 34 -4.21 -3.13 5.41
N GLY A 35 -3.33 -3.36 6.38
CA GLY A 35 -3.58 -4.22 7.53
C GLY A 35 -4.81 -3.81 8.34
N PRO A 36 -4.79 -2.67 9.05
CA PRO A 36 -5.90 -2.23 9.88
C PRO A 36 -7.14 -1.80 9.09
N ALA A 37 -6.98 -1.19 7.90
CA ALA A 37 -8.11 -0.65 7.15
C ALA A 37 -8.88 -1.72 6.35
N HIS A 38 -8.18 -2.77 5.89
CA HIS A 38 -8.75 -3.77 4.98
C HIS A 38 -8.61 -5.21 5.50
N GLY A 39 -8.04 -5.40 6.69
CA GLY A 39 -7.77 -6.74 7.22
C GLY A 39 -6.75 -7.52 6.39
N LEU A 40 -5.96 -6.83 5.55
CA LEU A 40 -4.95 -7.45 4.72
C LEU A 40 -3.74 -7.78 5.60
N THR A 41 -3.68 -9.00 6.11
CA THR A 41 -2.42 -9.53 6.61
C THR A 41 -1.48 -9.67 5.42
N ALA A 42 -0.30 -9.06 5.50
CA ALA A 42 0.72 -9.16 4.45
C ALA A 42 1.04 -10.65 4.23
N VAL A 43 0.43 -11.26 3.22
CA VAL A 43 0.76 -12.61 2.78
C VAL A 43 2.10 -12.48 2.08
N ARG A 44 3.20 -12.69 2.82
CA ARG A 44 4.48 -12.98 2.18
C ARG A 44 4.22 -14.16 1.23
N PRO A 45 4.69 -14.14 -0.02
CA PRO A 45 4.66 -15.35 -0.83
C PRO A 45 5.49 -16.39 -0.05
N THR A 46 4.84 -17.44 0.42
CA THR A 46 5.56 -18.62 0.90
C THR A 46 6.26 -19.19 -0.31
N ALA A 47 7.59 -19.26 -0.21
CA ALA A 47 8.50 -19.83 -1.20
C ALA A 47 8.06 -21.22 -1.69
#